data_AF-A0A7C8PZE2-F1
#
_entry.id   AF-A0A7C8PZE2-F1
#
_cell.length_a   1.000
_cell.length_b   1.000
_cell.length_c   1.000
_cell.angle_alpha   90.00
_cell.angle_beta   90.00
_cell.angle_gamma   90.00
#
_symmetry.space_group_name_H-M   'P 1'
#
loop_
_entity.id
_entity.type
_entity.pdbx_description
1 polymer ?
#
loop_
_entity_poly.entity_id
_entity_poly.type
_entity_poly.pdbx_seq_one_letter_code
_entity_poly.pdbx_strand_id
1 'polypeptide(L)'
;MKFISAASVLLYAVVVAAGSNVIDLTPKNFDEIITNSGKPALVNHGADMAPTYDELGDAFESVKDQVVIAKVDADKHRELGKRFEVKGFPTLKWFDGKSEKPITYDSGRTLDAMSKYITDKTGIKPRGAGGAKKEPESPVKALTDANFESVANDPSKGVFVKFYAPWCGYCKMLAPIYEQLATTFAREPSVVIAEVNCDEASAKIACVKYNIESYPTLKYFPAGSSEPIPHDGDRKIEGLVEYINEQTGLNRLPGGGLNAKAGRIEVLDNIIRDKLPKGLVGVHDEFVEKVKGLEHKYAAYYVKVAKKLEEKKDYVKNELERLTKMVTKGGLHVDKVDDITQRQNILKRFSGEEEPVAEKKDAEKDEL
;
A
#
# COMPACT_ATOMS: atom_id res chain seq x y z
N MET A 1 16.36 58.80 -0.54
CA MET A 1 16.45 57.75 -1.58
C MET A 1 17.80 57.04 -1.49
N LYS A 2 17.85 55.86 -0.88
CA LYS A 2 18.87 54.83 -1.15
C LYS A 2 18.20 53.47 -0.92
N PHE A 3 17.84 52.81 -2.03
CA PHE A 3 17.33 51.45 -2.04
C PHE A 3 18.48 50.49 -1.69
N ILE A 4 18.29 49.64 -0.68
CA ILE A 4 19.17 48.50 -0.43
C ILE A 4 18.42 47.27 -0.93
N SER A 5 18.96 46.71 -2.01
CA SER A 5 18.50 45.49 -2.67
C SER A 5 18.69 44.29 -1.75
N ALA A 6 17.62 43.56 -1.45
CA ALA A 6 17.68 42.27 -0.77
C ALA A 6 18.05 41.19 -1.80
N ALA A 7 19.27 40.67 -1.71
CA ALA A 7 19.72 39.54 -2.52
C ALA A 7 19.07 38.25 -2.00
N SER A 8 18.26 37.62 -2.85
CA SER A 8 17.71 36.27 -2.63
C SER A 8 18.84 35.25 -2.55
N VAL A 9 19.03 34.66 -1.37
CA VAL A 9 19.88 33.49 -1.18
C VAL A 9 19.10 32.28 -1.68
N LEU A 10 19.35 31.85 -2.92
CA LEU A 10 18.95 30.53 -3.40
C LEU A 10 19.74 29.48 -2.61
N LEU A 11 19.08 28.75 -1.71
CA LEU A 11 19.59 27.47 -1.21
C LEU A 11 19.64 26.49 -2.39
N TYR A 12 20.84 26.22 -2.92
CA TYR A 12 21.08 25.03 -3.70
C TYR A 12 21.00 23.83 -2.77
N ALA A 13 19.90 23.06 -2.87
CA ALA A 13 19.88 21.72 -2.35
C ALA A 13 20.91 20.90 -3.14
N VAL A 14 22.05 20.59 -2.52
CA VAL A 14 23.00 19.62 -3.05
C VAL A 14 22.32 18.25 -2.97
N VAL A 15 21.75 17.81 -4.10
CA VAL A 15 21.36 16.41 -4.27
C VAL A 15 22.68 15.62 -4.34
N VAL A 16 23.01 14.94 -3.26
CA VAL A 16 24.07 13.92 -3.29
C VAL A 16 23.52 12.77 -4.14
N ALA A 17 23.96 12.68 -5.39
CA ALA A 17 23.74 11.48 -6.18
C ALA A 17 24.47 10.32 -5.50
N ALA A 18 23.73 9.35 -4.95
CA ALA A 18 24.31 8.09 -4.53
C ALA A 18 24.90 7.41 -5.77
N GLY A 19 26.20 7.12 -5.75
CA GLY A 19 26.85 6.38 -6.84
C GLY A 19 26.27 4.97 -6.94
N SER A 20 25.98 4.52 -8.16
CA SER A 20 25.58 3.12 -8.43
C SER A 20 26.69 2.15 -8.04
N ASN A 21 26.36 1.04 -7.39
CA ASN A 21 27.30 -0.05 -7.10
C ASN A 21 27.56 -0.97 -8.30
N VAL A 22 27.05 -0.61 -9.49
CA VAL A 22 27.37 -1.28 -10.75
C VAL A 22 28.67 -0.72 -11.33
N ILE A 23 29.64 -1.59 -11.58
CA ILE A 23 30.95 -1.18 -12.09
C ILE A 23 30.86 -0.78 -13.57
N ASP A 24 31.29 0.44 -13.88
CA ASP A 24 31.49 0.94 -15.23
C ASP A 24 32.77 0.34 -15.88
N LEU A 25 32.57 -0.50 -16.89
CA LEU A 25 33.65 -1.09 -17.67
C LEU A 25 33.98 -0.25 -18.88
N THR A 26 35.28 -0.21 -19.16
CA THR A 26 35.89 0.36 -20.34
C THR A 26 36.93 -0.65 -20.85
N PRO A 27 37.46 -0.48 -22.07
CA PRO A 27 38.51 -1.36 -22.60
C PRO A 27 39.76 -1.43 -21.70
N LYS A 28 39.99 -0.41 -20.86
CA LYS A 28 41.18 -0.34 -20.00
C LYS A 28 41.09 -1.22 -18.76
N ASN A 29 39.88 -1.42 -18.22
CA ASN A 29 39.68 -2.15 -16.97
C ASN A 29 38.91 -3.47 -17.16
N PHE A 30 38.34 -3.72 -18.35
CA PHE A 30 37.51 -4.89 -18.60
C PHE A 30 38.24 -6.20 -18.27
N ASP A 31 39.43 -6.40 -18.83
CA ASP A 31 40.13 -7.67 -18.66
C ASP A 31 40.58 -7.88 -17.21
N GLU A 32 41.06 -6.84 -16.55
CA GLU A 32 41.44 -6.90 -15.12
C GLU A 32 40.25 -7.30 -14.23
N ILE A 33 39.07 -6.72 -14.48
CA ILE A 33 37.89 -6.88 -13.62
C ILE A 33 37.10 -8.15 -13.95
N ILE A 34 37.03 -8.54 -15.22
CA ILE A 34 36.13 -9.59 -15.71
C ILE A 34 36.86 -10.89 -16.06
N THR A 35 37.93 -10.85 -16.86
CA THR A 35 38.57 -12.07 -17.39
C THR A 35 39.73 -12.54 -16.52
N ASN A 36 40.49 -11.63 -15.91
CA ASN A 36 41.68 -11.92 -15.10
C ASN A 36 41.38 -11.98 -13.60
N SER A 37 40.22 -11.51 -13.15
CA SER A 37 39.89 -11.44 -11.72
C SER A 37 39.63 -12.80 -11.07
N GLY A 38 39.33 -13.83 -11.88
CA GLY A 38 38.86 -15.13 -11.41
C GLY A 38 37.47 -15.10 -10.77
N LYS A 39 36.78 -13.95 -10.80
CA LYS A 39 35.45 -13.78 -10.19
C LYS A 39 34.36 -13.98 -11.24
N PRO A 40 33.26 -14.66 -10.91
CA PRO A 40 32.08 -14.66 -11.76
C PRO A 40 31.51 -13.25 -11.89
N ALA A 41 30.95 -12.92 -13.05
CA ALA A 41 30.43 -11.59 -13.34
C ALA A 41 29.16 -11.63 -14.20
N LEU A 42 28.19 -10.77 -13.88
CA LEU A 42 27.09 -10.45 -14.77
C LEU A 42 27.34 -9.08 -15.39
N VAL A 43 27.43 -9.03 -16.73
CA VAL A 43 27.79 -7.81 -17.46
C VAL A 43 26.67 -7.40 -18.40
N ASN A 44 26.10 -6.20 -18.18
CA ASN A 44 25.14 -5.57 -19.08
C ASN A 44 25.86 -4.79 -20.19
N HIS A 45 25.64 -5.16 -21.43
CA HIS A 45 26.13 -4.45 -22.61
C HIS A 45 24.99 -3.54 -23.11
N GLY A 46 24.98 -2.30 -22.64
CA GLY A 46 23.96 -1.29 -22.95
C GLY A 46 24.30 0.05 -22.29
N ALA A 47 23.96 1.15 -22.96
CA ALA A 47 24.25 2.50 -22.48
C ALA A 47 23.33 2.94 -21.32
N ASP A 48 22.07 2.50 -21.33
CA ASP A 48 21.04 2.88 -20.36
C ASP A 48 20.77 1.77 -19.35
N MET A 49 20.59 2.16 -18.09
CA MET A 49 20.22 1.24 -17.02
C MET A 49 18.72 1.23 -16.78
N ALA A 50 18.14 0.04 -16.77
CA ALA A 50 16.89 -0.15 -16.04
C ALA A 50 17.21 0.03 -14.54
N PRO A 51 16.40 0.74 -13.75
CA PRO A 51 16.60 0.91 -12.31
C PRO A 51 16.86 -0.41 -11.57
N THR A 52 16.27 -1.50 -12.06
CA THR A 52 16.43 -2.86 -11.54
C THR A 52 17.87 -3.40 -11.62
N TYR A 53 18.70 -2.93 -12.55
CA TYR A 53 20.10 -3.38 -12.65
C TYR A 53 21.01 -2.66 -11.65
N ASP A 54 20.69 -1.41 -11.31
CA ASP A 54 21.33 -0.69 -10.20
C ASP A 54 21.03 -1.35 -8.86
N GLU A 55 19.77 -1.69 -8.63
CA GLU A 55 19.34 -2.42 -7.44
C GLU A 55 20.06 -3.77 -7.30
N LEU A 56 20.39 -4.42 -8.43
CA LEU A 56 21.18 -5.65 -8.42
C LEU A 56 22.62 -5.39 -7.96
N GLY A 57 23.25 -4.31 -8.45
CA GLY A 57 24.56 -3.88 -7.97
C GLY A 57 24.55 -3.63 -6.45
N ASP A 58 23.54 -2.90 -5.97
CA ASP A 58 23.35 -2.61 -4.54
C ASP A 58 23.16 -3.89 -3.71
N ALA A 59 22.40 -4.86 -4.21
CA ALA A 59 22.15 -6.13 -3.52
C ALA A 59 23.43 -6.96 -3.32
N PHE A 60 24.34 -6.93 -4.30
CA PHE A 60 25.59 -7.69 -4.26
C PHE A 60 26.79 -6.91 -3.73
N GLU A 61 26.65 -5.63 -3.40
CA GLU A 61 27.74 -4.75 -2.94
C GLU A 61 28.56 -5.35 -1.80
N SER A 62 27.92 -5.98 -0.81
CA SER A 62 28.64 -6.55 0.33
C SER A 62 29.46 -7.81 0.01
N VAL A 63 29.18 -8.43 -1.14
CA VAL A 63 29.83 -9.63 -1.65
C VAL A 63 30.52 -9.33 -2.99
N LYS A 64 30.82 -8.06 -3.27
CA LYS A 64 31.56 -7.61 -4.48
C LYS A 64 32.93 -8.23 -4.64
N ASP A 65 33.49 -8.75 -3.55
CA ASP A 65 34.75 -9.50 -3.58
C ASP A 65 34.59 -10.94 -4.10
N GLN A 66 33.36 -11.44 -4.22
CA GLN A 66 33.04 -12.79 -4.66
C GLN A 66 32.33 -12.83 -6.02
N VAL A 67 31.55 -11.80 -6.37
CA VAL A 67 30.84 -11.69 -7.65
C VAL A 67 30.80 -10.24 -8.12
N VAL A 68 30.94 -10.04 -9.43
CA VAL A 68 31.02 -8.71 -10.05
C VAL A 68 29.71 -8.39 -10.78
N ILE A 69 29.10 -7.26 -10.44
CA ILE A 69 27.99 -6.66 -11.21
C ILE A 69 28.53 -5.47 -11.97
N ALA A 70 28.50 -5.54 -13.30
CA ALA A 70 29.14 -4.54 -14.13
C ALA A 70 28.32 -4.22 -15.38
N LYS A 71 28.69 -3.12 -16.02
CA LYS A 71 28.10 -2.67 -17.29
C LYS A 71 29.17 -2.13 -18.22
N VAL A 72 28.90 -2.18 -19.51
CA VAL A 72 29.71 -1.55 -20.54
C VAL A 72 28.79 -0.86 -21.53
N ASP A 73 29.06 0.42 -21.79
CA ASP A 73 28.45 1.13 -22.91
C ASP A 73 29.08 0.62 -24.21
N ALA A 74 28.47 -0.40 -24.80
CA ALA A 74 28.95 -1.04 -26.01
C ALA A 74 28.71 -0.17 -27.27
N ASP A 75 27.92 0.91 -27.19
CA ASP A 75 27.81 1.90 -28.25
C ASP A 75 29.05 2.79 -28.31
N LYS A 76 29.58 3.17 -27.14
CA LYS A 76 30.86 3.89 -27.00
C LYS A 76 32.09 2.98 -27.14
N HIS A 77 32.00 1.73 -26.68
CA HIS A 77 33.09 0.76 -26.67
C HIS A 77 32.80 -0.44 -27.59
N ARG A 78 32.68 -0.15 -28.89
CA ARG A 78 32.24 -1.11 -29.92
C ARG A 78 33.12 -2.35 -30.02
N GLU A 79 34.40 -2.23 -29.73
CA GLU A 79 35.37 -3.33 -29.67
C GLU A 79 34.98 -4.38 -28.64
N LEU A 80 34.51 -3.99 -27.46
CA LEU A 80 34.03 -4.92 -26.44
C LEU A 80 32.71 -5.58 -26.87
N GLY A 81 31.78 -4.80 -27.46
CA GLY A 81 30.55 -5.35 -28.03
C GLY A 81 30.82 -6.40 -29.12
N LYS A 82 31.77 -6.14 -30.02
CA LYS A 82 32.19 -7.10 -31.06
C LYS A 82 32.86 -8.33 -30.47
N ARG A 83 33.75 -8.15 -29.48
CA ARG A 83 34.50 -9.25 -28.83
C ARG A 83 33.56 -10.30 -28.22
N PHE A 84 32.41 -9.89 -27.70
CA PHE A 84 31.43 -10.79 -27.07
C PHE A 84 30.15 -11.00 -27.90
N GLU A 85 30.23 -10.73 -29.20
CA GLU A 85 29.17 -10.97 -30.19
C GLU A 85 27.82 -10.33 -29.82
N VAL A 86 27.85 -9.11 -29.30
CA VAL A 86 26.64 -8.35 -28.96
C VAL A 86 26.02 -7.81 -30.24
N LYS A 87 24.82 -8.31 -30.59
CA LYS A 87 24.08 -7.97 -31.82
C LYS A 87 22.93 -6.98 -31.59
N GLY A 88 22.60 -6.70 -30.33
CA GLY A 88 21.52 -5.78 -29.94
C GLY A 88 21.61 -5.45 -28.45
N PHE A 89 20.92 -4.39 -28.02
CA PHE A 89 20.98 -3.88 -26.65
C PHE A 89 19.59 -3.87 -25.99
N PRO A 90 19.50 -4.02 -24.65
CA PRO A 90 20.58 -4.45 -23.75
C PRO A 90 20.82 -5.97 -23.89
N THR A 91 22.08 -6.40 -23.94
CA THR A 91 22.46 -7.82 -23.88
C THR A 91 23.24 -8.09 -22.60
N LEU A 92 22.77 -9.04 -21.79
CA LEU A 92 23.49 -9.49 -20.60
C LEU A 92 24.33 -10.72 -20.90
N LYS A 93 25.56 -10.74 -20.39
CA LYS A 93 26.50 -11.84 -20.53
C LYS A 93 26.96 -12.29 -19.14
N TRP A 94 26.97 -13.59 -18.93
CA TRP A 94 27.48 -14.23 -17.71
C TRP A 94 28.89 -14.75 -17.95
N PHE A 95 29.81 -14.30 -17.12
CA PHE A 95 31.19 -14.77 -17.03
C PHE A 95 31.31 -15.64 -15.78
N ASP A 96 31.85 -16.84 -15.88
CA ASP A 96 31.94 -17.80 -14.78
C ASP A 96 33.21 -17.64 -13.92
N GLY A 97 34.08 -16.69 -14.27
CA GLY A 97 35.38 -16.47 -13.64
C GLY A 97 36.45 -17.50 -14.00
N LYS A 98 36.16 -18.43 -14.91
CA LYS A 98 37.06 -19.53 -15.30
C LYS A 98 37.36 -19.55 -16.80
N SER A 99 36.43 -19.04 -17.61
CA SER A 99 36.51 -18.98 -19.06
C SER A 99 36.45 -17.53 -19.55
N GLU A 100 37.25 -17.21 -20.57
CA GLU A 100 37.15 -15.93 -21.28
C GLU A 100 35.88 -15.82 -22.14
N LYS A 101 35.21 -16.94 -22.39
CA LYS A 101 33.98 -17.00 -23.19
C LYS A 101 32.76 -16.94 -22.27
N PRO A 102 31.98 -15.84 -22.29
CA PRO A 102 30.75 -15.75 -21.54
C PRO A 102 29.61 -16.52 -22.24
N ILE A 103 28.58 -16.82 -21.47
CA ILE A 103 27.29 -17.27 -22.01
C ILE A 103 26.28 -16.11 -21.99
N THR A 104 25.30 -16.14 -22.89
CA THR A 104 24.21 -15.16 -22.86
C THR A 104 23.30 -15.43 -21.66
N TYR A 105 22.91 -14.37 -20.97
CA TYR A 105 21.86 -14.40 -19.96
C TYR A 105 20.51 -14.19 -20.64
N ASP A 106 19.71 -15.25 -20.71
CA ASP A 106 18.41 -15.26 -21.39
C ASP A 106 17.23 -15.47 -20.40
N SER A 107 17.44 -15.17 -19.11
CA SER A 107 16.41 -15.26 -18.06
C SER A 107 15.68 -13.93 -17.84
N GLY A 108 14.70 -13.90 -16.93
CA GLY A 108 13.92 -12.70 -16.61
C GLY A 108 14.79 -11.53 -16.14
N ARG A 109 14.39 -10.29 -16.45
CA ARG A 109 15.18 -9.08 -16.14
C ARG A 109 14.72 -8.36 -14.86
N THR A 110 14.13 -9.11 -13.93
CA THR A 110 13.76 -8.61 -12.59
C THR A 110 14.92 -8.82 -11.62
N LEU A 111 14.95 -8.07 -10.50
CA LEU A 111 15.96 -8.21 -9.45
C LEU A 111 16.02 -9.64 -8.93
N ASP A 112 14.86 -10.25 -8.69
CA ASP A 112 14.73 -11.64 -8.21
C ASP A 112 15.31 -12.65 -9.22
N ALA A 113 14.93 -12.55 -10.50
CA ALA A 113 15.40 -13.47 -11.52
C ALA A 113 16.93 -13.40 -11.70
N MET A 114 17.50 -12.19 -11.71
CA MET A 114 18.95 -12.00 -11.82
C MET A 114 19.68 -12.46 -10.56
N SER A 115 19.17 -12.12 -9.36
CA SER A 115 19.76 -12.55 -8.08
C SER A 115 19.73 -14.06 -7.92
N LYS A 116 18.61 -14.69 -8.29
CA LYS A 116 18.47 -16.15 -8.28
C LYS A 116 19.44 -16.79 -9.26
N TYR A 117 19.56 -16.27 -10.48
CA TYR A 117 20.50 -16.80 -11.46
C TYR A 117 21.94 -16.78 -10.95
N ILE A 118 22.38 -15.65 -10.38
CA ILE A 118 23.72 -15.53 -9.78
C ILE A 118 23.88 -16.54 -8.64
N THR A 119 22.87 -16.67 -7.77
CA THR A 119 22.88 -17.61 -6.64
C THR A 119 22.96 -19.06 -7.13
N ASP A 120 22.20 -19.44 -8.14
CA ASP A 120 22.19 -20.80 -8.69
C ASP A 120 23.53 -21.15 -9.36
N LYS A 121 24.19 -20.18 -10.01
CA LYS A 121 25.49 -20.40 -10.67
C LYS A 121 26.68 -20.43 -9.73
N THR A 122 26.61 -19.73 -8.60
CA THR A 122 27.78 -19.47 -7.75
C THR A 122 27.64 -19.94 -6.31
N GLY A 123 26.41 -20.16 -5.83
CA GLY A 123 26.10 -20.30 -4.41
C GLY A 123 26.21 -18.99 -3.61
N ILE A 124 26.65 -17.89 -4.23
CA ILE A 124 26.80 -16.58 -3.59
C ILE A 124 25.44 -15.94 -3.46
N LYS A 125 25.13 -15.52 -2.24
CA LYS A 125 23.89 -14.88 -1.87
C LYS A 125 24.14 -13.39 -1.65
N PRO A 126 23.29 -12.47 -2.15
CA PRO A 126 23.41 -11.04 -1.84
C PRO A 126 23.32 -10.81 -0.31
N ARG A 127 23.89 -9.71 0.23
CA ARG A 127 23.62 -9.38 1.66
C ARG A 127 22.13 -9.12 1.75
N GLY A 128 21.49 -9.70 2.77
CA GLY A 128 20.04 -9.74 2.75
C GLY A 128 19.51 -10.79 1.78
N ALA A 129 20.16 -11.92 1.53
CA ALA A 129 19.44 -13.08 0.96
C ALA A 129 18.51 -13.79 1.97
N GLY A 130 18.15 -13.09 3.06
CA GLY A 130 16.92 -13.26 3.83
C GLY A 130 16.09 -11.96 3.86
N GLY A 131 16.32 -11.10 2.87
CA GLY A 131 16.01 -9.69 2.88
C GLY A 131 16.36 -9.09 1.50
N ALA A 132 15.80 -9.66 0.43
CA ALA A 132 15.21 -8.75 -0.54
C ALA A 132 14.54 -7.65 0.32
N LYS A 133 14.46 -6.41 -0.13
CA LYS A 133 13.20 -5.76 0.21
C LYS A 133 12.17 -6.75 -0.34
N LYS A 134 11.62 -7.63 0.53
CA LYS A 134 10.28 -8.15 0.39
C LYS A 134 9.61 -6.85 0.01
N GLU A 135 9.24 -6.70 -1.26
CA GLU A 135 8.23 -5.71 -1.58
C GLU A 135 7.22 -5.90 -0.47
N PRO A 136 6.98 -4.85 0.36
CA PRO A 136 6.20 -5.01 1.58
C PRO A 136 5.01 -5.86 1.17
N GLU A 137 4.91 -7.08 1.76
CA GLU A 137 4.01 -8.10 1.23
C GLU A 137 2.69 -7.42 0.96
N SER A 138 2.24 -7.49 -0.29
CA SER A 138 1.06 -6.75 -0.71
C SER A 138 -0.03 -6.97 0.33
N PRO A 139 -0.59 -5.90 0.92
CA PRO A 139 -1.74 -6.04 1.80
C PRO A 139 -2.96 -6.60 1.05
N VAL A 140 -2.92 -6.66 -0.29
CA VAL A 140 -3.92 -7.36 -1.10
C VAL A 140 -3.71 -8.87 -0.99
N LYS A 141 -4.73 -9.56 -0.48
CA LYS A 141 -4.70 -11.01 -0.32
C LYS A 141 -4.90 -11.70 -1.67
N ALA A 142 -3.86 -12.38 -2.17
CA ALA A 142 -3.99 -13.25 -3.34
C ALA A 142 -4.85 -14.49 -3.02
N LEU A 143 -5.86 -14.72 -3.85
CA LEU A 143 -6.77 -15.86 -3.78
C LEU A 143 -6.58 -16.78 -4.98
N THR A 144 -6.68 -18.08 -4.70
CA THR A 144 -6.64 -19.19 -5.66
C THR A 144 -7.82 -20.10 -5.37
N ASP A 145 -8.10 -21.05 -6.25
CA ASP A 145 -9.18 -22.03 -6.06
C ASP A 145 -9.02 -22.82 -4.74
N ALA A 146 -7.78 -22.97 -4.24
CA ALA A 146 -7.49 -23.67 -2.98
C ALA A 146 -7.91 -22.91 -1.72
N ASN A 147 -7.98 -21.58 -1.75
CA ASN A 147 -8.28 -20.76 -0.57
C ASN A 147 -9.51 -19.85 -0.74
N PHE A 148 -10.03 -19.70 -1.96
CA PHE A 148 -11.07 -18.73 -2.27
C PHE A 148 -12.28 -18.88 -1.36
N GLU A 149 -12.88 -20.09 -1.30
CA GLU A 149 -14.09 -20.33 -0.50
C GLU A 149 -13.87 -20.02 0.99
N SER A 150 -12.73 -20.43 1.55
CA SER A 150 -12.43 -20.24 2.97
C SER A 150 -12.21 -18.77 3.34
N VAL A 151 -11.79 -17.94 2.39
CA VAL A 151 -11.51 -16.52 2.63
C VAL A 151 -12.73 -15.68 2.25
N ALA A 152 -13.21 -15.80 1.01
CA ALA A 152 -14.28 -14.97 0.46
C ALA A 152 -15.62 -15.20 1.17
N ASN A 153 -15.89 -16.42 1.65
CA ASN A 153 -17.13 -16.75 2.37
C ASN A 153 -16.92 -16.90 3.89
N ASP A 154 -15.84 -16.33 4.45
CA ASP A 154 -15.66 -16.26 5.90
C ASP A 154 -16.83 -15.47 6.53
N PRO A 155 -17.66 -16.09 7.39
CA PRO A 155 -18.85 -15.43 7.92
C PRO A 155 -18.54 -14.24 8.83
N SER A 156 -17.29 -14.08 9.25
CA SER A 156 -16.84 -12.98 10.10
C SER A 156 -16.25 -11.79 9.35
N LYS A 157 -16.10 -11.87 8.01
CA LYS A 157 -15.37 -10.86 7.23
C LYS A 157 -16.10 -10.46 5.96
N GLY A 158 -16.13 -9.16 5.70
CA GLY A 158 -16.43 -8.64 4.37
C GLY A 158 -15.20 -8.76 3.47
N VAL A 159 -15.32 -9.41 2.32
CA VAL A 159 -14.19 -9.59 1.39
C VAL A 159 -14.45 -8.87 0.09
N PHE A 160 -13.63 -7.89 -0.24
CA PHE A 160 -13.68 -7.21 -1.52
C PHE A 160 -12.65 -7.82 -2.46
N VAL A 161 -13.10 -8.35 -3.59
CA VAL A 161 -12.26 -9.14 -4.51
C VAL A 161 -12.15 -8.44 -5.86
N LYS A 162 -10.91 -8.22 -6.31
CA LYS A 162 -10.56 -7.83 -7.67
C LYS A 162 -10.21 -9.04 -8.51
N PHE A 163 -11.05 -9.35 -9.49
CA PHE A 163 -10.75 -10.35 -10.52
C PHE A 163 -10.03 -9.67 -11.68
N TYR A 164 -8.86 -10.17 -12.06
CA TYR A 164 -7.98 -9.52 -13.03
C TYR A 164 -7.25 -10.52 -13.93
N ALA A 165 -6.60 -9.98 -14.97
CA ALA A 165 -5.61 -10.68 -15.78
C ALA A 165 -4.36 -9.82 -15.95
N PRO A 166 -3.14 -10.39 -15.98
CA PRO A 166 -1.88 -9.64 -15.94
C PRO A 166 -1.61 -8.84 -17.23
N TRP A 167 -2.21 -9.25 -18.35
CA TRP A 167 -2.11 -8.56 -19.62
C TRP A 167 -3.08 -7.38 -19.76
N CYS A 168 -4.06 -7.24 -18.86
CA CYS A 168 -5.08 -6.18 -18.94
C CYS A 168 -4.53 -4.82 -18.47
N GLY A 169 -4.54 -3.82 -19.36
CA GLY A 169 -4.08 -2.46 -19.06
C GLY A 169 -4.87 -1.77 -17.94
N TYR A 170 -6.20 -1.89 -17.93
CA TYR A 170 -7.05 -1.31 -16.88
C TYR A 170 -6.78 -1.95 -15.50
N CYS A 171 -6.42 -3.23 -15.46
CA CYS A 171 -6.03 -3.90 -14.22
C CYS A 171 -4.73 -3.32 -13.66
N LYS A 172 -3.75 -3.05 -14.54
CA LYS A 172 -2.48 -2.42 -14.14
C LYS A 172 -2.69 -1.01 -13.60
N MET A 173 -3.61 -0.24 -14.19
CA MET A 173 -3.96 1.10 -13.68
C MET A 173 -4.66 1.05 -12.32
N LEU A 174 -5.53 0.07 -12.09
CA LEU A 174 -6.25 -0.08 -10.82
C LEU A 174 -5.37 -0.66 -9.70
N ALA A 175 -4.39 -1.49 -10.02
CA ALA A 175 -3.52 -2.14 -9.04
C ALA A 175 -2.95 -1.21 -7.96
N PRO A 176 -2.29 -0.07 -8.27
CA PRO A 176 -1.76 0.83 -7.24
C PRO A 176 -2.83 1.51 -6.38
N ILE A 177 -4.06 1.68 -6.88
CA ILE A 177 -5.18 2.21 -6.10
C ILE A 177 -5.73 1.12 -5.17
N TYR A 178 -5.80 -0.11 -5.67
CA TYR A 178 -6.25 -1.27 -4.90
C TYR A 178 -5.29 -1.62 -3.74
N GLU A 179 -3.99 -1.42 -3.95
CA GLU A 179 -2.96 -1.50 -2.90
C GLU A 179 -3.17 -0.45 -1.79
N GLN A 180 -3.50 0.79 -2.17
CA GLN A 180 -3.84 1.85 -1.21
C GLN A 180 -5.11 1.52 -0.44
N LEU A 181 -6.11 0.92 -1.09
CA LEU A 181 -7.33 0.45 -0.45
C LEU A 181 -7.00 -0.64 0.58
N ALA A 182 -6.24 -1.66 0.19
CA ALA A 182 -5.80 -2.72 1.09
C ALA A 182 -5.00 -2.17 2.28
N THR A 183 -4.09 -1.22 2.04
CA THR A 183 -3.34 -0.53 3.10
C THR A 183 -4.26 0.22 4.06
N THR A 184 -5.29 0.90 3.52
CA THR A 184 -6.27 1.66 4.32
C THR A 184 -7.01 0.78 5.32
N PHE A 185 -7.32 -0.46 4.93
CA PHE A 185 -8.07 -1.41 5.75
C PHE A 185 -7.21 -2.52 6.38
N ALA A 186 -5.88 -2.48 6.24
CA ALA A 186 -4.98 -3.56 6.69
C ALA A 186 -5.06 -3.86 8.21
N ARG A 187 -5.54 -2.91 9.02
CA ARG A 187 -5.72 -3.06 10.47
C ARG A 187 -7.12 -3.51 10.88
N GLU A 188 -8.01 -3.76 9.91
CA GLU A 188 -9.40 -4.10 10.17
C GLU A 188 -9.63 -5.61 10.03
N PRO A 189 -9.76 -6.37 11.14
CA PRO A 189 -9.81 -7.82 11.07
C PRO A 189 -11.09 -8.36 10.41
N SER A 190 -12.14 -7.53 10.32
CA SER A 190 -13.44 -7.85 9.71
C SER A 190 -13.50 -7.54 8.22
N VAL A 191 -12.42 -7.07 7.59
CA VAL A 191 -12.38 -6.76 6.15
C VAL A 191 -11.13 -7.36 5.50
N VAL A 192 -11.30 -7.94 4.32
CA VAL A 192 -10.19 -8.42 3.49
C VAL A 192 -10.29 -7.78 2.12
N ILE A 193 -9.20 -7.16 1.68
CA ILE A 193 -9.04 -6.71 0.30
C ILE A 193 -8.22 -7.77 -0.43
N ALA A 194 -8.78 -8.34 -1.49
CA ALA A 194 -8.29 -9.55 -2.12
C ALA A 194 -8.26 -9.45 -3.65
N GLU A 195 -7.48 -10.31 -4.29
CA GLU A 195 -7.44 -10.41 -5.75
C GLU A 195 -7.36 -11.85 -6.24
N VAL A 196 -7.86 -12.06 -7.45
CA VAL A 196 -7.84 -13.35 -8.16
C VAL A 196 -7.31 -13.13 -9.56
N ASN A 197 -6.25 -13.85 -9.93
CA ASN A 197 -5.73 -13.87 -11.29
C ASN A 197 -6.48 -14.91 -12.13
N CYS A 198 -7.44 -14.47 -12.94
CA CYS A 198 -8.26 -15.37 -13.76
C CYS A 198 -7.53 -15.98 -14.97
N ASP A 199 -6.33 -15.49 -15.29
CA ASP A 199 -5.48 -16.07 -16.33
C ASP A 199 -4.71 -17.31 -15.81
N GLU A 200 -4.56 -17.42 -14.50
CA GLU A 200 -3.81 -18.51 -13.86
C GLU A 200 -4.67 -19.77 -13.69
N ALA A 201 -4.10 -20.93 -14.02
CA ALA A 201 -4.80 -22.20 -13.92
C ALA A 201 -5.25 -22.55 -12.49
N SER A 202 -4.55 -22.02 -11.48
CA SER A 202 -4.82 -22.21 -10.05
C SER A 202 -6.04 -21.45 -9.53
N ALA A 203 -6.65 -20.58 -10.35
CA ALA A 203 -7.71 -19.65 -9.95
C ALA A 203 -8.91 -19.63 -10.94
N LYS A 204 -8.90 -20.50 -11.95
CA LYS A 204 -9.92 -20.52 -13.00
C LYS A 204 -11.29 -20.93 -12.50
N ILE A 205 -11.38 -21.82 -11.51
CA ILE A 205 -12.68 -22.32 -11.02
C ILE A 205 -13.45 -21.17 -10.38
N ALA A 206 -12.81 -20.35 -9.55
CA ALA A 206 -13.43 -19.17 -8.95
C ALA A 206 -13.94 -18.20 -10.03
N CYS A 207 -13.14 -17.88 -11.04
CA CYS A 207 -13.54 -16.94 -12.08
C CYS A 207 -14.71 -17.43 -12.93
N VAL A 208 -14.77 -18.74 -13.23
CA VAL A 208 -15.92 -19.36 -13.92
C VAL A 208 -17.15 -19.35 -13.02
N LYS A 209 -17.02 -19.78 -11.76
CA LYS A 209 -18.12 -19.84 -10.78
C LYS A 209 -18.83 -18.50 -10.63
N TYR A 210 -18.06 -17.40 -10.60
CA TYR A 210 -18.59 -16.06 -10.42
C TYR A 210 -18.83 -15.30 -11.73
N ASN A 211 -18.85 -16.00 -12.87
CA ASN A 211 -19.15 -15.46 -14.20
C ASN A 211 -18.34 -14.20 -14.54
N ILE A 212 -17.01 -14.29 -14.41
CA ILE A 212 -16.11 -13.18 -14.73
C ILE A 212 -15.81 -13.17 -16.22
N GLU A 213 -16.40 -12.21 -16.93
CA GLU A 213 -16.32 -12.09 -18.39
C GLU A 213 -15.42 -10.94 -18.88
N SER A 214 -15.07 -10.00 -18.00
CA SER A 214 -14.23 -8.85 -18.32
C SER A 214 -13.32 -8.48 -17.15
N TYR A 215 -12.30 -7.65 -17.40
CA TYR A 215 -11.32 -7.28 -16.39
C TYR A 215 -11.03 -5.77 -16.37
N PRO A 216 -10.85 -5.16 -15.18
CA PRO A 216 -11.09 -5.76 -13.87
C PRO A 216 -12.59 -5.83 -13.53
N THR A 217 -13.00 -6.91 -12.85
CA THR A 217 -14.32 -7.02 -12.20
C THR A 217 -14.11 -6.99 -10.69
N LEU A 218 -14.92 -6.18 -10.00
CA LEU A 218 -14.88 -6.03 -8.55
C LEU A 218 -16.17 -6.60 -7.95
N LYS A 219 -16.05 -7.44 -6.92
CA LYS A 219 -17.20 -7.98 -6.18
C LYS A 219 -16.93 -7.94 -4.68
N TYR A 220 -17.94 -7.55 -3.91
CA TYR A 220 -17.93 -7.62 -2.45
C TYR A 220 -18.68 -8.85 -1.97
N PHE A 221 -18.07 -9.59 -1.05
CA PHE A 221 -18.62 -10.77 -0.41
C PHE A 221 -18.94 -10.37 1.04
N PRO A 222 -20.22 -10.13 1.38
CA PRO A 222 -20.57 -9.67 2.71
C PRO A 222 -20.36 -10.76 3.78
N ALA A 223 -19.94 -10.36 4.98
CA ALA A 223 -19.84 -11.25 6.12
C ALA A 223 -21.19 -11.95 6.38
N GLY A 224 -21.19 -13.27 6.46
CA GLY A 224 -22.38 -14.09 6.71
C GLY A 224 -23.32 -14.26 5.51
N SER A 225 -22.94 -13.76 4.33
CA SER A 225 -23.66 -13.97 3.07
C SER A 225 -22.81 -14.77 2.08
N SER A 226 -23.44 -15.67 1.33
CA SER A 226 -22.80 -16.35 0.19
C SER A 226 -23.03 -15.62 -1.14
N GLU A 227 -23.83 -14.56 -1.15
CA GLU A 227 -24.18 -13.81 -2.36
C GLU A 227 -23.24 -12.61 -2.54
N PRO A 228 -22.40 -12.60 -3.59
CA PRO A 228 -21.53 -11.46 -3.87
C PRO A 228 -22.29 -10.32 -4.54
N ILE A 229 -21.93 -9.10 -4.15
CA ILE A 229 -22.47 -7.84 -4.68
C ILE A 229 -21.47 -7.27 -5.70
N PRO A 230 -21.84 -7.08 -6.98
CA PRO A 230 -21.00 -6.39 -7.95
C PRO A 230 -20.70 -4.95 -7.52
N HIS A 231 -19.48 -4.47 -7.76
CA HIS A 231 -19.12 -3.06 -7.61
C HIS A 231 -18.87 -2.42 -8.97
N ASP A 232 -19.83 -1.57 -9.37
CA ASP A 232 -19.79 -0.79 -10.61
C ASP A 232 -19.57 0.72 -10.35
N GLY A 233 -19.29 1.09 -9.09
CA GLY A 233 -19.04 2.47 -8.68
C GLY A 233 -17.64 2.99 -9.01
N ASP A 234 -17.31 4.17 -8.47
CA ASP A 234 -16.00 4.80 -8.65
C ASP A 234 -14.85 3.86 -8.20
N ARG A 235 -13.76 3.89 -8.96
CA ARG A 235 -12.55 3.08 -8.77
C ARG A 235 -11.35 3.92 -8.32
N LYS A 236 -11.54 5.21 -8.07
CA LYS A 236 -10.60 6.06 -7.32
C LYS A 236 -10.58 5.67 -5.85
N ILE A 237 -9.51 6.02 -5.14
CA ILE A 237 -9.31 5.60 -3.75
C ILE A 237 -10.43 6.09 -2.84
N GLU A 238 -10.93 7.31 -3.04
CA GLU A 238 -12.01 7.89 -2.24
C GLU A 238 -13.30 7.09 -2.38
N GLY A 239 -13.70 6.78 -3.61
CA GLY A 239 -14.92 6.00 -3.89
C GLY A 239 -14.85 4.57 -3.40
N LEU A 240 -13.68 3.91 -3.53
CA LEU A 240 -13.50 2.56 -3.02
C LEU A 240 -13.52 2.52 -1.48
N VAL A 241 -12.88 3.49 -0.81
CA VAL A 241 -12.90 3.59 0.65
C VAL A 241 -14.32 3.89 1.14
N GLU A 242 -15.04 4.79 0.47
CA GLU A 242 -16.44 5.08 0.77
C GLU A 242 -17.31 3.84 0.65
N TYR A 243 -17.21 3.09 -0.46
CA TYR A 243 -17.97 1.87 -0.66
C TYR A 243 -17.71 0.84 0.46
N ILE A 244 -16.45 0.57 0.81
CA ILE A 244 -16.14 -0.37 1.91
C ILE A 244 -16.69 0.14 3.24
N ASN A 245 -16.64 1.44 3.50
CA ASN A 245 -17.23 2.03 4.71
C ASN A 245 -18.76 1.87 4.75
N GLU A 246 -19.45 2.01 3.62
CA GLU A 246 -20.90 1.78 3.53
C GLU A 246 -21.25 0.33 3.83
N GLN A 247 -20.43 -0.61 3.36
CA GLN A 247 -20.64 -2.04 3.60
C GLN A 247 -20.33 -2.48 5.05
N THR A 248 -19.48 -1.74 5.78
CA THR A 248 -18.85 -2.24 7.02
C THR A 248 -19.02 -1.33 8.23
N GLY A 249 -19.34 -0.05 8.05
CA GLY A 249 -19.43 0.95 9.11
C GLY A 249 -18.07 1.35 9.73
N LEU A 250 -16.94 0.95 9.15
CA LEU A 250 -15.61 1.19 9.72
C LEU A 250 -15.16 2.66 9.68
N ASN A 251 -15.70 3.45 8.74
CA ASN A 251 -15.51 4.90 8.65
C ASN A 251 -14.03 5.34 8.52
N ARG A 252 -13.25 4.61 7.72
CA ARG A 252 -11.85 4.91 7.39
C ARG A 252 -11.74 6.04 6.36
N LEU A 253 -10.61 6.73 6.36
CA LEU A 253 -10.16 7.66 5.31
C LEU A 253 -9.03 7.01 4.50
N PRO A 254 -8.80 7.43 3.24
CA PRO A 254 -7.58 7.06 2.52
C PRO A 254 -6.33 7.23 3.40
N GLY A 255 -5.50 6.20 3.49
CA GLY A 255 -4.34 6.17 4.39
C GLY A 255 -4.61 5.62 5.79
N GLY A 256 -5.82 5.14 6.08
CA GLY A 256 -6.15 4.38 7.28
C GLY A 256 -6.54 5.19 8.52
N GLY A 257 -6.63 6.52 8.40
CA GLY A 257 -7.21 7.39 9.43
C GLY A 257 -8.72 7.17 9.59
N LEU A 258 -9.33 7.81 10.59
CA LEU A 258 -10.77 7.72 10.84
C LEU A 258 -11.46 9.05 10.51
N ASN A 259 -12.64 8.98 9.90
CA ASN A 259 -13.49 10.15 9.66
C ASN A 259 -14.32 10.51 10.91
N ALA A 260 -15.07 11.62 10.85
CA ALA A 260 -15.87 12.14 11.97
C ALA A 260 -17.06 11.24 12.39
N LYS A 261 -17.48 10.28 11.56
CA LYS A 261 -18.55 9.32 11.88
C LYS A 261 -18.03 8.11 12.67
N ALA A 262 -16.72 7.84 12.64
CA ALA A 262 -16.16 6.67 13.28
C ALA A 262 -16.45 6.62 14.79
N GLY A 263 -16.97 5.48 15.26
CA GLY A 263 -17.33 5.23 16.65
C GLY A 263 -18.68 5.81 17.07
N ARG A 264 -19.35 6.60 16.21
CA ARG A 264 -20.66 7.15 16.51
C ARG A 264 -21.77 6.11 16.32
N ILE A 265 -22.84 6.24 17.08
CA ILE A 265 -24.03 5.38 17.01
C ILE A 265 -25.21 6.24 16.58
N GLU A 266 -25.71 6.05 15.36
CA GLU A 266 -26.72 6.92 14.76
C GLU A 266 -27.98 7.09 15.63
N VAL A 267 -28.49 6.00 16.19
CA VAL A 267 -29.68 6.04 17.07
C VAL A 267 -29.45 6.93 18.30
N LEU A 268 -28.24 6.92 18.87
CA LEU A 268 -27.90 7.78 20.02
C LEU A 268 -27.61 9.21 19.58
N ASP A 269 -26.96 9.40 18.43
CA ASP A 269 -26.68 10.72 17.84
C ASP A 269 -27.97 11.48 17.51
N ASN A 270 -29.03 10.77 17.11
CA ASN A 270 -30.36 11.33 16.89
C ASN A 270 -30.98 11.85 18.19
N ILE A 271 -30.86 11.10 19.29
CA ILE A 271 -31.31 11.54 20.62
C ILE A 271 -30.54 12.79 21.06
N ILE A 272 -29.21 12.81 20.86
CA ILE A 272 -28.40 14.01 21.15
C ILE A 272 -28.91 15.19 20.35
N ARG A 273 -29.14 15.03 19.03
CA ARG A 273 -29.66 16.09 18.16
C ARG A 273 -30.93 16.73 18.73
N ASP A 274 -31.87 15.90 19.15
CA ASP A 274 -33.19 16.34 19.58
C ASP A 274 -33.18 16.97 20.98
N LYS A 275 -32.17 16.60 21.80
CA LYS A 275 -32.02 17.04 23.19
C LYS A 275 -31.00 18.17 23.36
N LEU A 276 -30.06 18.34 22.44
CA LEU A 276 -29.00 19.34 22.52
C LEU A 276 -29.55 20.77 22.66
N PRO A 277 -30.58 21.21 21.88
CA PRO A 277 -31.20 22.53 22.08
C PRO A 277 -31.91 22.69 23.44
N LYS A 278 -32.23 21.58 24.11
CA LYS A 278 -32.89 21.52 25.42
C LYS A 278 -31.89 21.34 26.57
N GLY A 279 -30.58 21.51 26.31
CA GLY A 279 -29.54 21.36 27.30
C GLY A 279 -29.26 19.91 27.72
N LEU A 280 -29.62 18.93 26.87
CA LEU A 280 -29.37 17.49 27.09
C LEU A 280 -30.06 16.89 28.33
N VAL A 281 -31.11 17.53 28.84
CA VAL A 281 -31.84 17.06 30.03
C VAL A 281 -32.46 15.66 29.79
N GLY A 282 -32.20 14.73 30.71
CA GLY A 282 -32.72 13.36 30.68
C GLY A 282 -32.08 12.45 29.62
N VAL A 283 -31.02 12.90 28.95
CA VAL A 283 -30.36 12.11 27.89
C VAL A 283 -29.72 10.83 28.45
N HIS A 284 -29.25 10.85 29.71
CA HIS A 284 -28.68 9.68 30.37
C HIS A 284 -29.68 8.53 30.45
N ASP A 285 -30.89 8.80 30.95
CA ASP A 285 -31.91 7.76 31.16
C ASP A 285 -32.39 7.18 29.82
N GLU A 286 -32.56 8.02 28.79
CA GLU A 286 -32.89 7.55 27.44
C GLU A 286 -31.78 6.67 26.85
N PHE A 287 -30.51 7.00 27.08
CA PHE A 287 -29.42 6.14 26.66
C PHE A 287 -29.40 4.81 27.41
N VAL A 288 -29.57 4.81 28.73
CA VAL A 288 -29.62 3.57 29.52
C VAL A 288 -30.68 2.62 28.97
N GLU A 289 -31.85 3.13 28.57
CA GLU A 289 -32.88 2.33 27.94
C GLU A 289 -32.50 1.89 26.52
N LYS A 290 -31.99 2.79 25.69
CA LYS A 290 -31.70 2.52 24.28
C LYS A 290 -30.50 1.62 24.03
N VAL A 291 -29.54 1.54 24.95
CA VAL A 291 -28.38 0.65 24.81
C VAL A 291 -28.68 -0.80 25.21
N LYS A 292 -29.84 -1.09 25.80
CA LYS A 292 -30.25 -2.47 26.13
C LYS A 292 -30.34 -3.28 24.84
N GLY A 293 -29.50 -4.31 24.71
CA GLY A 293 -29.43 -5.15 23.52
C GLY A 293 -28.67 -4.55 22.34
N LEU A 294 -28.05 -3.36 22.50
CA LEU A 294 -27.19 -2.79 21.49
C LEU A 294 -25.75 -3.30 21.66
N GLU A 295 -25.32 -4.18 20.77
CA GLU A 295 -23.93 -4.66 20.73
C GLU A 295 -23.03 -3.65 20.01
N HIS A 296 -22.55 -2.65 20.73
CA HIS A 296 -21.57 -1.69 20.20
C HIS A 296 -20.54 -1.28 21.25
N LYS A 297 -19.24 -1.29 20.87
CA LYS A 297 -18.09 -1.01 21.77
C LYS A 297 -18.25 0.28 22.57
N TYR A 298 -18.86 1.31 22.00
CA TYR A 298 -19.01 2.63 22.62
C TYR A 298 -20.37 2.92 23.25
N ALA A 299 -21.33 1.98 23.24
CA ALA A 299 -22.66 2.21 23.82
C ALA A 299 -22.57 2.65 25.30
N ALA A 300 -21.77 1.94 26.10
CA ALA A 300 -21.53 2.31 27.50
C ALA A 300 -20.80 3.65 27.67
N TYR A 301 -20.00 4.06 26.68
CA TYR A 301 -19.31 5.35 26.70
C TYR A 301 -20.29 6.52 26.51
N TYR A 302 -21.29 6.39 25.64
CA TYR A 302 -22.37 7.39 25.52
C TYR A 302 -23.09 7.62 26.85
N VAL A 303 -23.49 6.53 27.53
CA VAL A 303 -24.13 6.58 28.86
C VAL A 303 -23.22 7.28 29.88
N LYS A 304 -21.93 6.93 29.90
CA LYS A 304 -20.95 7.56 30.80
C LYS A 304 -20.81 9.06 30.55
N VAL A 305 -20.73 9.49 29.30
CA VAL A 305 -20.60 10.92 28.94
C VAL A 305 -21.85 11.68 29.37
N ALA A 306 -23.04 11.15 29.07
CA ALA A 306 -24.31 11.72 29.49
C ALA A 306 -24.40 11.92 31.01
N LYS A 307 -24.05 10.89 31.79
CA LYS A 307 -24.02 10.98 33.26
C LYS A 307 -23.04 12.05 33.74
N LYS A 308 -21.84 12.13 33.14
CA LYS A 308 -20.81 13.10 33.56
C LYS A 308 -21.21 14.54 33.26
N LEU A 309 -22.00 14.77 32.21
CA LEU A 309 -22.53 16.10 31.88
C LEU A 309 -23.54 16.60 32.92
N GLU A 310 -24.33 15.71 33.53
CA GLU A 310 -25.24 16.07 34.63
C GLU A 310 -24.47 16.55 35.87
N GLU A 311 -23.31 15.94 36.15
CA GLU A 311 -22.44 16.30 37.27
C GLU A 311 -21.58 17.54 36.98
N LYS A 312 -21.10 17.70 35.74
CA LYS A 312 -20.10 18.70 35.34
C LYS A 312 -20.35 19.20 33.92
N LYS A 313 -20.88 20.43 33.80
CA LYS A 313 -21.20 21.06 32.50
C LYS A 313 -19.99 21.15 31.56
N ASP A 314 -18.80 21.42 32.09
CA ASP A 314 -17.57 21.54 31.28
C ASP A 314 -16.89 20.19 30.96
N TYR A 315 -17.51 19.06 31.33
CA TYR A 315 -16.88 17.74 31.16
C TYR A 315 -16.46 17.44 29.72
N VAL A 316 -17.35 17.65 28.75
CA VAL A 316 -17.07 17.35 27.33
C VAL A 316 -15.89 18.17 26.82
N LYS A 317 -15.87 19.47 27.10
CA LYS A 317 -14.75 20.36 26.73
C LYS A 317 -13.43 19.88 27.34
N ASN A 318 -13.41 19.67 28.66
CA ASN A 318 -12.19 19.27 29.37
C ASN A 318 -11.68 17.90 28.90
N GLU A 319 -12.58 16.96 28.62
CA GLU A 319 -12.21 15.62 28.14
C GLU A 319 -11.69 15.68 26.69
N LEU A 320 -12.31 16.48 25.81
CA LEU A 320 -11.79 16.74 24.46
C LEU A 320 -10.37 17.31 24.52
N GLU A 321 -10.13 18.35 25.33
CA GLU A 321 -8.81 18.93 25.50
C GLU A 321 -7.78 17.92 26.01
N ARG A 322 -8.16 17.07 26.98
CA ARG A 322 -7.29 16.02 27.53
C ARG A 322 -6.93 14.99 26.47
N LEU A 323 -7.91 14.50 25.71
CA LEU A 323 -7.71 13.52 24.64
C LEU A 323 -6.87 14.09 23.49
N THR A 324 -7.12 15.34 23.09
CA THR A 324 -6.31 16.02 22.08
C THR A 324 -4.85 16.12 22.52
N LYS A 325 -4.59 16.53 23.77
CA LYS A 325 -3.22 16.57 24.33
C LYS A 325 -2.54 15.20 24.33
N MET A 326 -3.29 14.12 24.52
CA MET A 326 -2.72 12.76 24.47
C MET A 326 -2.28 12.37 23.06
N VAL A 327 -3.09 12.68 22.04
CA VAL A 327 -2.76 12.37 20.64
C VAL A 327 -1.61 13.26 20.16
N THR A 328 -1.63 14.56 20.45
CA THR A 328 -0.59 15.49 19.99
C THR A 328 0.77 15.28 20.65
N LYS A 329 0.80 14.73 21.88
CA LYS A 329 2.06 14.33 22.54
C LYS A 329 2.80 13.21 21.77
N GLY A 330 2.08 12.42 20.95
CA GLY A 330 2.65 11.31 20.19
C GLY A 330 3.05 10.11 21.06
N GLY A 331 3.59 9.07 20.42
CA GLY A 331 4.09 7.86 21.09
C GLY A 331 3.01 6.85 21.52
N LEU A 332 1.76 7.05 21.09
CA LEU A 332 0.68 6.08 21.32
C LEU A 332 0.67 5.02 20.22
N HIS A 333 0.33 3.78 20.61
CA HIS A 333 0.01 2.74 19.63
C HIS A 333 -1.17 3.17 18.76
N VAL A 334 -1.17 2.79 17.48
CA VAL A 334 -2.16 3.25 16.50
C VAL A 334 -3.60 2.88 16.89
N ASP A 335 -3.82 1.69 17.47
CA ASP A 335 -5.15 1.30 17.96
C ASP A 335 -5.63 2.17 19.12
N LYS A 336 -4.68 2.71 19.90
CA LYS A 336 -4.99 3.65 20.97
C LYS A 336 -5.33 5.03 20.41
N VAL A 337 -4.67 5.45 19.33
CA VAL A 337 -5.03 6.67 18.61
C VAL A 337 -6.46 6.53 18.07
N ASP A 338 -6.79 5.41 17.40
CA ASP A 338 -8.13 5.15 16.89
C ASP A 338 -9.20 5.16 18.00
N ASP A 339 -8.96 4.49 19.14
CA ASP A 339 -9.85 4.52 20.30
C ASP A 339 -10.08 5.94 20.83
N ILE A 340 -9.04 6.77 20.86
CA ILE A 340 -9.15 8.17 21.29
C ILE A 340 -9.92 8.99 20.25
N THR A 341 -9.62 8.84 18.96
CA THR A 341 -10.31 9.56 17.87
C THR A 341 -11.80 9.25 17.85
N GLN A 342 -12.20 7.99 17.99
CA GLN A 342 -13.61 7.60 18.07
C GLN A 342 -14.30 8.23 19.29
N ARG A 343 -13.63 8.27 20.46
CA ARG A 343 -14.18 8.95 21.64
C ARG A 343 -14.28 10.46 21.44
N GLN A 344 -13.32 11.08 20.75
CA GLN A 344 -13.38 12.50 20.40
C GLN A 344 -14.56 12.78 19.46
N ASN A 345 -14.79 11.95 18.44
CA ASN A 345 -15.95 12.05 17.55
C ASN A 345 -17.29 12.00 18.31
N ILE A 346 -17.40 11.06 19.26
CA ILE A 346 -18.57 10.96 20.15
C ILE A 346 -18.70 12.24 21.00
N LEU A 347 -17.63 12.72 21.63
CA LEU A 347 -17.68 13.92 22.47
C LEU A 347 -18.05 15.18 21.68
N LYS A 348 -17.52 15.35 20.46
CA LYS A 348 -17.88 16.44 19.53
C LYS A 348 -19.39 16.45 19.25
N ARG A 349 -20.02 15.26 19.19
CA ARG A 349 -21.47 15.17 19.05
C ARG A 349 -22.22 15.82 20.21
N PHE A 350 -21.74 15.67 21.44
CA PHE A 350 -22.35 16.31 22.63
C PHE A 350 -22.07 17.82 22.71
N SER A 351 -20.99 18.32 22.12
CA SER A 351 -20.71 19.77 22.11
C SER A 351 -21.49 20.54 21.05
N GLY A 352 -22.09 19.84 20.07
CA GLY A 352 -22.72 20.47 18.91
C GLY A 352 -21.74 20.93 17.84
N GLU A 353 -20.46 20.61 18.00
CA GLU A 353 -19.44 20.82 16.96
C GLU A 353 -19.61 19.71 15.90
N GLU A 354 -20.35 20.01 14.83
CA GLU A 354 -20.29 19.21 13.61
C GLU A 354 -19.12 19.72 12.76
N GLU A 355 -18.17 18.85 12.39
CA GLU A 355 -17.29 19.18 11.28
C GLU A 355 -18.12 19.27 10.00
N PRO A 356 -17.86 20.26 9.12
CA PRO A 356 -18.56 20.35 7.86
C PRO A 356 -18.38 19.05 7.10
N VAL A 357 -19.48 18.37 6.81
CA VAL A 357 -19.50 17.25 5.87
C VAL A 357 -19.04 17.84 4.54
N ALA A 358 -17.93 17.35 3.99
CA ALA A 358 -17.54 17.70 2.64
C ALA A 358 -18.70 17.32 1.71
N GLU A 359 -19.43 18.32 1.21
CA GLU A 359 -20.48 18.12 0.22
C GLU A 359 -19.86 17.44 -0.99
N LYS A 360 -20.44 16.29 -1.40
CA LYS A 360 -20.17 15.69 -2.70
C LYS A 360 -20.55 16.75 -3.74
N LYS A 361 -19.56 17.37 -4.38
CA LYS A 361 -19.78 17.99 -5.68
C LYS A 361 -20.05 16.83 -6.63
N ASP A 362 -21.31 16.66 -7.00
CA ASP A 362 -21.69 15.79 -8.11
C ASP A 362 -20.81 16.17 -9.30
N ALA A 363 -19.90 15.27 -9.66
CA ALA A 363 -19.09 15.42 -10.85
C ALA A 363 -20.03 15.22 -12.03
N GLU A 364 -20.30 16.33 -12.71
CA GLU A 364 -20.95 16.41 -14.01
C GLU A 364 -20.36 15.33 -14.93
N LYS A 365 -21.24 14.51 -15.50
CA LYS A 365 -20.91 13.52 -16.52
C LYS A 365 -20.45 14.26 -17.76
N ASP A 366 -19.14 14.28 -18.02
CA ASP A 366 -18.63 14.51 -19.35
C ASP A 366 -18.26 13.17 -19.98
N GLU A 367 -19.06 12.80 -20.98
CA GLU A 367 -18.83 11.73 -21.94
C GLU A 367 -17.49 11.97 -22.67
N LEU A 368 -16.68 10.91 -22.81
CA LEU A 368 -15.87 10.61 -23.99
C LEU A 368 -15.31 9.18 -23.95
#